data_AF-A0A352VAP9-F1
#
_entry.id   AF-A0A352VAP9-F1
#
_cell.length_a   1.000
_cell.length_b   1.000
_cell.length_c   1.000
_cell.angle_alpha   90.00
_cell.angle_beta   90.00
_cell.angle_gamma   90.00
#
_symmetry.space_group_name_H-M   'P 1'
#
loop_
_entity.id
_entity.type
_entity.pdbx_description
1 polymer ?
#
loop_
_entity_poly.entity_id
_entity_poly.type
_entity_poly.pdbx_seq_one_letter_code
_entity_poly.pdbx_strand_id
1 'polypeptide(L)'
;MRKKITLLISTIVIVNLFGINITIEDPHSGYSSERVVHIKGNISENAITQAFVNVNGLIMTTKVSSGNFDLPVVLAPGNNFIEVIAKYNSETAKNSINLFSKVPKKDLKVVLVWDTDNTDLDLWVTDPNEEACGYSHRETKISGNLDVDVTTGYGPETFTLGNAIPGSYKIHIHYYSSHGNEQSKANVYVIMFEGSSKERRQKFETILTKSGDRYEVGSFEIKPDWLNK
;
A
#
# COMPACT_ATOMS: atom_id res chain seq x y z
N MET A 1 -39.69 31.14 -56.02
CA MET A 1 -39.17 31.23 -54.63
C MET A 1 -38.08 30.17 -54.44
N ARG A 2 -36.79 30.55 -54.35
CA ARG A 2 -35.70 29.61 -54.02
C ARG A 2 -35.47 29.64 -52.51
N LYS A 3 -35.68 28.51 -51.83
CA LYS A 3 -35.35 28.33 -50.40
C LYS A 3 -33.82 28.31 -50.25
N LYS A 4 -33.25 29.27 -49.52
CA LYS A 4 -31.88 29.18 -49.01
C LYS A 4 -31.89 28.19 -47.85
N ILE A 5 -31.22 27.06 -47.99
CA ILE A 5 -30.91 26.16 -46.89
C ILE A 5 -29.56 26.63 -46.34
N THR A 6 -29.59 27.22 -45.15
CA THR A 6 -28.39 27.60 -44.41
C THR A 6 -27.92 26.38 -43.63
N LEU A 7 -26.81 25.79 -44.03
CA LEU A 7 -26.18 24.68 -43.32
C LEU A 7 -25.42 25.25 -42.11
N LEU A 8 -25.94 25.04 -40.90
CA LEU A 8 -25.20 25.31 -39.66
C LEU A 8 -24.22 24.16 -39.44
N ILE A 9 -22.95 24.39 -39.76
CA ILE A 9 -21.87 23.49 -39.36
C ILE A 9 -21.60 23.78 -37.87
N SER A 10 -22.06 22.89 -36.99
CA SER A 10 -21.65 22.92 -35.59
C SER A 10 -20.23 22.37 -35.50
N THR A 11 -19.26 23.24 -35.25
CA THR A 11 -17.90 22.82 -34.92
C THR A 11 -17.96 22.10 -33.57
N ILE A 12 -17.84 20.78 -33.58
CA ILE A 12 -17.56 20.02 -32.36
C ILE A 12 -16.12 20.38 -31.98
N VAL A 13 -15.97 21.18 -30.93
CA VAL A 13 -14.66 21.37 -30.29
C VAL A 13 -14.41 20.11 -29.47
N ILE A 14 -13.62 19.18 -30.03
CA ILE A 14 -13.02 18.11 -29.24
C ILE A 14 -11.96 18.78 -28.38
N VAL A 15 -12.30 19.07 -27.13
CA VAL A 15 -11.31 19.46 -26.12
C VAL A 15 -10.54 18.18 -25.81
N ASN A 16 -9.38 18.00 -26.44
CA ASN A 16 -8.39 17.08 -25.89
C ASN A 16 -8.07 17.60 -24.50
N LEU A 17 -8.49 16.89 -23.45
CA LEU A 17 -8.02 17.17 -22.10
C LEU A 17 -6.53 16.83 -22.08
N PHE A 18 -5.69 17.84 -22.23
CA PHE A 18 -4.23 17.74 -22.07
C PHE A 18 -3.90 17.58 -20.59
N GLY A 19 -4.10 16.38 -20.05
CA GLY A 19 -3.74 16.06 -18.68
C GLY A 19 -3.58 14.57 -18.49
N ILE A 20 -2.72 14.19 -17.55
CA ILE A 20 -2.52 12.79 -17.16
C ILE A 20 -3.86 12.23 -16.66
N ASN A 21 -4.36 11.19 -17.32
CA ASN A 21 -5.52 10.43 -16.87
C ASN A 21 -5.05 9.23 -16.04
N ILE A 22 -5.73 8.98 -14.93
CA ILE A 22 -5.52 7.79 -14.10
C ILE A 22 -6.85 7.03 -14.06
N THR A 23 -6.84 5.77 -14.47
CA THR A 23 -7.98 4.86 -14.33
C THR A 23 -7.63 3.82 -13.27
N ILE A 24 -8.50 3.66 -12.26
CA ILE A 24 -8.44 2.55 -11.31
C ILE A 24 -9.40 1.47 -11.83
N GLU A 25 -8.84 0.39 -12.34
CA GLU A 25 -9.57 -0.70 -12.99
C GLU A 25 -10.06 -1.74 -11.98
N ASP A 26 -9.31 -1.96 -10.90
CA ASP A 26 -9.70 -2.83 -9.78
C ASP A 26 -9.03 -2.31 -8.49
N PRO A 27 -9.69 -2.36 -7.32
CA PRO A 27 -11.12 -2.57 -7.15
C PRO A 27 -11.95 -1.37 -7.63
N HIS A 28 -13.22 -1.60 -7.93
CA HIS A 28 -14.18 -0.51 -8.12
C HIS A 28 -14.71 -0.01 -6.77
N SER A 29 -15.30 1.20 -6.77
CA SER A 29 -16.03 1.67 -5.59
C SER A 29 -17.19 0.72 -5.25
N GLY A 30 -17.50 0.57 -3.96
CA GLY A 30 -18.61 -0.27 -3.51
C GLY A 30 -18.20 -1.19 -2.37
N TYR A 31 -18.24 -2.50 -2.60
CA TYR A 31 -18.09 -3.53 -1.57
C TYR A 31 -17.03 -4.57 -1.92
N SER A 32 -16.26 -5.01 -0.92
CA SER A 32 -15.38 -6.18 -1.00
C SER A 32 -15.50 -7.08 0.24
N SER A 33 -15.40 -8.39 0.03
CA SER A 33 -15.19 -9.40 1.10
C SER A 33 -13.74 -9.88 1.16
N GLU A 34 -12.90 -9.49 0.21
CA GLU A 34 -11.49 -9.86 0.17
C GLU A 34 -10.69 -8.98 1.12
N ARG A 35 -9.76 -9.60 1.85
CA ARG A 35 -8.85 -8.88 2.75
C ARG A 35 -7.71 -8.22 1.98
N VAL A 36 -7.09 -8.98 1.08
CA VAL A 36 -6.05 -8.49 0.18
C VAL A 36 -6.72 -8.17 -1.15
N VAL A 37 -6.54 -6.95 -1.62
CA VAL A 37 -7.00 -6.53 -2.95
C VAL A 37 -5.82 -5.97 -3.72
N HIS A 38 -5.89 -6.09 -5.04
CA HIS A 38 -4.92 -5.48 -5.93
C HIS A 38 -5.46 -4.16 -6.44
N ILE A 39 -4.74 -3.07 -6.19
CA ILE A 39 -5.04 -1.76 -6.77
C ILE A 39 -4.40 -1.73 -8.16
N LYS A 40 -5.21 -2.02 -9.17
CA LYS A 40 -4.82 -2.12 -10.58
C LYS A 40 -5.36 -0.97 -11.38
N GLY A 41 -4.61 -0.58 -12.40
CA GLY A 41 -5.12 0.38 -13.35
C GLY A 41 -4.07 0.90 -14.31
N ASN A 42 -4.42 2.00 -14.96
CA ASN A 42 -3.64 2.59 -16.03
C ASN A 42 -3.43 4.10 -15.81
N ILE A 43 -2.28 4.59 -16.24
CA ILE A 43 -1.89 5.99 -16.28
C ILE A 43 -1.54 6.32 -17.74
N SER A 44 -2.17 7.35 -18.28
CA SER A 44 -2.09 7.66 -19.72
C SER A 44 -0.72 8.19 -20.19
N GLU A 45 0.12 8.67 -19.27
CA GLU A 45 1.45 9.20 -19.56
C GLU A 45 2.51 8.09 -19.44
N ASN A 46 3.00 7.61 -20.59
CA ASN A 46 3.94 6.49 -20.68
C ASN A 46 5.33 6.80 -20.09
N ALA A 47 5.69 8.07 -19.92
CA ALA A 47 6.95 8.47 -19.27
C ALA A 47 6.92 8.27 -17.74
N ILE A 48 5.74 8.09 -17.14
CA ILE A 48 5.61 7.83 -15.70
C ILE A 48 5.96 6.36 -15.43
N THR A 49 7.01 6.15 -14.63
CA THR A 49 7.50 4.82 -14.23
C THR A 49 7.13 4.43 -12.80
N GLN A 50 6.53 5.35 -12.05
CA GLN A 50 6.06 5.12 -10.69
C GLN A 50 4.86 5.99 -10.35
N ALA A 51 4.01 5.51 -9.46
CA ALA A 51 2.87 6.23 -8.91
C ALA A 51 2.81 6.05 -7.39
N PHE A 52 2.03 6.90 -6.72
CA PHE A 52 1.76 6.77 -5.29
C PHE A 52 0.33 6.31 -5.06
N VAL A 53 0.15 5.34 -4.17
CA VAL A 53 -1.16 4.84 -3.75
C VAL A 53 -1.33 5.18 -2.27
N ASN A 54 -2.28 6.05 -1.98
CA ASN A 54 -2.70 6.38 -0.63
C ASN A 54 -3.87 5.49 -0.22
N VAL A 55 -3.68 4.64 0.78
CA VAL A 55 -4.74 3.81 1.38
C VAL A 55 -4.94 4.26 2.83
N ASN A 56 -6.06 4.92 3.11
CA ASN A 56 -6.41 5.42 4.45
C ASN A 56 -5.27 6.24 5.12
N GLY A 57 -4.55 7.06 4.35
CA GLY A 57 -3.42 7.87 4.81
C GLY A 57 -2.05 7.18 4.77
N LEU A 58 -1.98 5.89 4.45
CA LEU A 58 -0.72 5.18 4.21
C LEU A 58 -0.35 5.30 2.74
N ILE A 59 0.74 6.01 2.46
CA ILE A 59 1.24 6.24 1.09
C ILE A 59 2.28 5.17 0.75
N MET A 60 2.03 4.46 -0.34
CA MET A 60 2.90 3.43 -0.93
C MET A 60 3.33 3.88 -2.32
N THR A 61 4.53 3.50 -2.75
CA THR A 61 4.95 3.66 -4.15
C THR A 61 4.62 2.37 -4.90
N THR A 62 4.17 2.48 -6.14
CA THR A 62 4.02 1.34 -7.05
C THR A 62 4.73 1.62 -8.36
N LYS A 63 5.25 0.56 -8.98
CA LYS A 63 5.86 0.61 -10.29
C LYS A 63 4.78 0.78 -11.36
N VAL A 64 5.06 1.61 -12.35
CA VAL A 64 4.23 1.79 -13.55
C VAL A 64 5.00 1.26 -14.75
N SER A 65 4.42 0.29 -15.44
CA SER A 65 5.03 -0.37 -16.62
C SER A 65 4.07 -0.31 -17.80
N SER A 66 4.48 0.41 -18.86
CA SER A 66 3.63 0.67 -20.03
C SER A 66 2.25 1.24 -19.64
N GLY A 67 2.28 2.21 -18.73
CA GLY A 67 1.08 2.85 -18.16
C GLY A 67 0.38 2.02 -17.07
N ASN A 68 0.64 0.73 -16.93
CA ASN A 68 -0.09 -0.11 -15.98
C ASN A 68 0.58 -0.16 -14.61
N PHE A 69 -0.23 -0.18 -13.55
CA PHE A 69 0.21 -0.43 -12.18
C PHE A 69 -0.61 -1.56 -11.54
N ASP A 70 0.00 -2.25 -10.57
CA ASP A 70 -0.63 -3.27 -9.74
C ASP A 70 0.03 -3.20 -8.35
N LEU A 71 -0.78 -2.99 -7.31
CA LEU A 71 -0.29 -2.94 -5.94
C LEU A 71 -1.21 -3.74 -5.01
N PRO A 72 -0.76 -4.87 -4.44
CA PRO A 72 -1.52 -5.58 -3.42
C PRO A 72 -1.54 -4.78 -2.11
N VAL A 73 -2.72 -4.67 -1.49
CA VAL A 73 -2.92 -3.96 -0.23
C VAL A 73 -3.88 -4.72 0.68
N VAL A 74 -3.66 -4.63 2.00
CA VAL A 74 -4.58 -5.17 3.01
C VAL A 74 -5.58 -4.11 3.44
N LEU A 75 -6.87 -4.36 3.16
CA LEU A 75 -7.97 -3.46 3.52
C LEU A 75 -8.24 -3.45 5.03
N ALA A 76 -8.58 -2.26 5.53
CA ALA A 76 -9.17 -2.08 6.85
C ALA A 76 -10.63 -2.57 6.84
N PRO A 77 -11.18 -3.04 7.97
CA PRO A 77 -12.62 -3.27 8.08
C PRO A 77 -13.40 -1.95 7.93
N GLY A 78 -14.52 -1.96 7.20
CA GLY A 78 -15.33 -0.77 6.95
C GLY A 78 -14.87 0.02 5.72
N ASN A 79 -14.97 1.35 5.77
CA ASN A 79 -14.66 2.19 4.61
C ASN A 79 -13.15 2.33 4.40
N ASN A 80 -12.70 2.08 3.17
CA ASN A 80 -11.34 2.32 2.71
C ASN A 80 -11.37 3.40 1.62
N PHE A 81 -10.64 4.49 1.85
CA PHE A 81 -10.36 5.50 0.84
C PHE A 81 -9.04 5.15 0.15
N ILE A 82 -9.08 5.02 -1.16
CA ILE A 82 -7.91 4.69 -2.00
C ILE A 82 -7.76 5.79 -3.04
N GLU A 83 -6.61 6.46 -3.05
CA GLU A 83 -6.26 7.51 -4.03
C GLU A 83 -4.95 7.12 -4.73
N VAL A 84 -4.98 7.07 -6.06
CA VAL A 84 -3.79 6.92 -6.91
C VAL A 84 -3.36 8.30 -7.38
N ILE A 85 -2.07 8.59 -7.23
CA ILE A 85 -1.46 9.89 -7.53
C ILE A 85 -0.31 9.65 -8.52
N ALA A 86 -0.36 10.34 -9.65
CA ALA A 86 0.69 10.34 -10.65
C ALA A 86 1.26 11.75 -10.81
N LYS A 87 2.58 11.86 -10.96
CA LYS A 87 3.27 13.14 -11.13
C LYS A 87 4.16 13.08 -12.36
N TYR A 88 4.09 14.11 -13.20
CA TYR A 88 4.97 14.27 -14.35
C TYR A 88 5.22 15.75 -14.59
N ASN A 89 6.49 16.16 -14.64
CA ASN A 89 6.90 17.57 -14.64
C ASN A 89 6.25 18.34 -13.48
N SER A 90 5.51 19.41 -13.78
CA SER A 90 4.75 20.20 -12.80
C SER A 90 3.31 19.71 -12.58
N GLU A 91 2.87 18.69 -13.31
CA GLU A 91 1.50 18.18 -13.22
C GLU A 91 1.37 17.10 -12.15
N THR A 92 0.24 17.14 -11.43
CA THR A 92 -0.18 16.09 -10.51
C THR A 92 -1.59 15.69 -10.88
N ALA A 93 -1.78 14.42 -11.27
CA ALA A 93 -3.08 13.82 -11.47
C ALA A 93 -3.43 12.90 -10.30
N LYS A 94 -4.73 12.79 -10.05
CA LYS A 94 -5.28 11.95 -8.99
C LYS A 94 -6.57 11.28 -9.45
N ASN A 95 -6.77 10.04 -9.03
CA ASN A 95 -8.06 9.39 -9.08
C ASN A 95 -8.29 8.61 -7.78
N SER A 96 -9.53 8.48 -7.35
CA SER A 96 -9.85 7.85 -6.06
C SER A 96 -11.14 7.05 -6.10
N ILE A 97 -11.22 6.08 -5.20
CA ILE A 97 -12.39 5.23 -4.97
C ILE A 97 -12.66 5.13 -3.47
N ASN A 98 -13.90 4.77 -3.13
CA ASN A 98 -14.27 4.36 -1.78
C ASN A 98 -14.76 2.91 -1.81
N LEU A 99 -14.14 2.05 -1.00
CA LEU A 99 -14.44 0.63 -0.93
C LEU A 99 -14.80 0.23 0.50
N PHE A 100 -16.02 -0.24 0.71
CA PHE A 100 -16.44 -0.84 1.95
C PHE A 100 -15.96 -2.30 2.02
N SER A 101 -15.14 -2.64 3.00
CA SER A 101 -14.63 -3.99 3.22
C SER A 101 -15.33 -4.64 4.42
N LYS A 102 -15.96 -5.79 4.17
CA LYS A 102 -16.56 -6.62 5.24
C LYS A 102 -15.64 -7.78 5.58
N VAL A 103 -14.49 -7.44 6.14
CA VAL A 103 -13.49 -8.41 6.60
C VAL A 103 -13.44 -8.44 8.14
N PRO A 104 -13.04 -9.57 8.76
CA PRO A 104 -12.77 -9.60 10.18
C PRO A 104 -11.72 -8.57 10.57
N LYS A 105 -11.94 -7.91 11.72
CA LYS A 105 -10.99 -6.96 12.30
C LYS A 105 -9.65 -7.64 12.60
N LYS A 106 -8.58 -6.84 12.59
CA LYS A 106 -7.24 -7.22 13.02
C LYS A 106 -6.82 -6.23 14.10
N ASP A 107 -6.32 -6.75 15.22
CA ASP A 107 -5.82 -5.91 16.30
C ASP A 107 -4.51 -5.21 15.91
N LEU A 108 -3.75 -5.81 14.99
CA LEU A 108 -2.46 -5.29 14.54
C LEU A 108 -2.27 -5.51 13.04
N LYS A 109 -1.80 -4.47 12.36
CA LYS A 109 -1.28 -4.47 11.00
C LYS A 109 0.08 -3.77 10.98
N VAL A 110 1.10 -4.40 10.40
CA VAL A 110 2.43 -3.83 10.21
C VAL A 110 2.74 -3.82 8.72
N VAL A 111 3.02 -2.66 8.16
CA VAL A 111 3.27 -2.48 6.72
C VAL A 111 4.67 -1.94 6.51
N LEU A 112 5.49 -2.67 5.78
CA LEU A 112 6.80 -2.25 5.30
C LEU A 112 6.66 -1.71 3.87
N VAL A 113 7.23 -0.54 3.62
CA VAL A 113 7.38 0.06 2.28
C VAL A 113 8.78 0.65 2.13
N TRP A 114 9.28 0.73 0.90
CA TRP A 114 10.58 1.33 0.62
C TRP A 114 10.60 2.13 -0.68
N ASP A 115 11.69 2.84 -0.94
CA ASP A 115 11.77 3.86 -1.99
C ASP A 115 12.63 3.46 -3.20
N THR A 116 13.13 2.23 -3.25
CA THR A 116 13.95 1.73 -4.36
C THR A 116 13.22 0.67 -5.18
N ASP A 117 13.15 0.85 -6.50
CA ASP A 117 12.67 -0.18 -7.43
C ASP A 117 13.61 -1.39 -7.43
N ASN A 118 13.09 -2.52 -7.92
CA ASN A 118 13.84 -3.76 -8.10
C ASN A 118 14.63 -4.18 -6.84
N THR A 119 14.07 -3.92 -5.67
CA THR A 119 14.67 -4.25 -4.38
C THR A 119 13.77 -5.24 -3.66
N ASP A 120 14.39 -6.11 -2.86
CA ASP A 120 13.72 -7.13 -2.06
C ASP A 120 14.05 -6.91 -0.57
N LEU A 121 13.05 -6.46 0.20
CA LEU A 121 13.15 -6.24 1.65
C LEU A 121 12.11 -7.11 2.37
N ASP A 122 12.57 -8.00 3.25
CA ASP A 122 11.66 -8.83 4.05
C ASP A 122 11.29 -8.13 5.36
N LEU A 123 10.00 -8.10 5.69
CA LEU A 123 9.47 -7.74 7.00
C LEU A 123 9.48 -8.95 7.92
N TRP A 124 10.02 -8.74 9.12
CA TRP A 124 9.96 -9.70 10.21
C TRP A 124 9.32 -9.06 11.44
N VAL A 125 8.26 -9.68 11.96
CA VAL A 125 7.58 -9.25 13.19
C VAL A 125 7.68 -10.36 14.22
N THR A 126 8.34 -10.08 15.35
CA THR A 126 8.45 -11.00 16.49
C THR A 126 7.42 -10.66 17.54
N ASP A 127 6.63 -11.66 17.95
CA ASP A 127 5.60 -11.53 18.96
C ASP A 127 6.15 -11.60 20.41
N PRO A 128 5.32 -11.32 21.43
CA PRO A 128 5.75 -11.40 22.84
C PRO A 128 6.11 -12.81 23.34
N ASN A 129 5.79 -13.87 22.59
CA ASN A 129 6.25 -15.24 22.87
C ASN A 129 7.61 -15.53 22.20
N GLU A 130 8.25 -14.51 21.63
CA GLU A 130 9.52 -14.59 20.89
C GLU A 130 9.41 -15.46 19.61
N GLU A 131 8.21 -15.56 19.02
CA GLU A 131 8.00 -16.19 17.72
C GLU A 131 8.02 -15.13 16.61
N ALA A 132 8.89 -15.31 15.60
CA ALA A 132 9.04 -14.38 14.49
C ALA A 132 8.26 -14.83 13.25
N CYS A 133 7.42 -13.95 12.72
CA CYS A 133 6.76 -14.09 11.43
C CYS A 133 7.58 -13.43 10.32
N GLY A 134 7.72 -14.09 9.17
CA GLY A 134 8.41 -13.57 7.99
C GLY A 134 8.27 -14.53 6.80
N TYR A 135 8.95 -14.26 5.67
CA TYR A 135 8.77 -15.02 4.42
C TYR A 135 8.92 -16.55 4.58
N SER A 136 9.81 -17.01 5.46
CA SER A 136 10.08 -18.43 5.72
C SER A 136 9.27 -19.03 6.89
N HIS A 137 8.51 -18.21 7.62
CA HIS A 137 7.60 -18.63 8.69
C HIS A 137 6.39 -17.69 8.69
N ARG A 138 5.47 -17.93 7.74
CA ARG A 138 4.41 -16.95 7.41
C ARG A 138 3.27 -16.89 8.41
N GLU A 139 3.10 -17.90 9.27
CA GLU A 139 2.05 -17.94 10.28
C GLU A 139 2.63 -18.34 11.64
N THR A 140 2.37 -17.52 12.65
CA THR A 140 2.76 -17.76 14.06
C THR A 140 1.69 -18.53 14.82
N LYS A 141 2.03 -19.09 15.99
CA LYS A 141 1.08 -19.82 16.85
C LYS A 141 -0.10 -18.98 17.33
N ILE A 142 0.07 -17.66 17.42
CA ILE A 142 -1.01 -16.73 17.75
C ILE A 142 -1.77 -16.22 16.51
N SER A 143 -1.58 -16.86 15.35
CA SER A 143 -2.22 -16.53 14.07
C SER A 143 -1.88 -15.14 13.52
N GLY A 144 -0.67 -14.66 13.81
CA GLY A 144 -0.05 -13.56 13.06
C GLY A 144 0.41 -14.06 11.71
N ASN A 145 0.07 -13.37 10.62
CA ASN A 145 0.26 -13.80 9.25
C ASN A 145 0.96 -12.75 8.40
N LEU A 146 1.88 -13.15 7.51
CA LEU A 146 2.42 -12.31 6.44
C LEU A 146 1.47 -12.38 5.23
N ASP A 147 0.54 -11.42 5.13
CA ASP A 147 -0.55 -11.42 4.14
C ASP A 147 -0.10 -10.92 2.75
N VAL A 148 0.85 -9.99 2.70
CA VAL A 148 1.41 -9.44 1.46
C VAL A 148 2.93 -9.50 1.55
N ASP A 149 3.55 -10.00 0.48
CA ASP A 149 4.99 -10.25 0.35
C ASP A 149 5.38 -9.91 -1.09
N VAL A 150 5.71 -8.64 -1.33
CA VAL A 150 6.14 -8.16 -2.65
C VAL A 150 7.66 -8.14 -2.69
N THR A 151 8.23 -9.13 -3.36
CA THR A 151 9.69 -9.29 -3.52
C THR A 151 10.27 -8.50 -4.69
N THR A 152 9.44 -7.70 -5.37
CA THR A 152 9.83 -6.93 -6.56
C THR A 152 9.35 -5.49 -6.47
N GLY A 153 10.24 -4.53 -6.65
CA GLY A 153 9.85 -3.13 -6.73
C GLY A 153 9.91 -2.44 -5.39
N TYR A 154 8.86 -1.72 -5.02
CA TYR A 154 8.78 -0.79 -3.88
C TYR A 154 8.02 -1.36 -2.65
N GLY A 155 7.71 -2.66 -2.69
CA GLY A 155 6.85 -3.33 -1.73
C GLY A 155 5.36 -3.23 -2.07
N PRO A 156 4.44 -3.33 -1.08
CA PRO A 156 4.72 -3.48 0.35
C PRO A 156 4.98 -4.92 0.78
N GLU A 157 5.44 -5.09 2.01
CA GLU A 157 5.11 -6.28 2.81
C GLU A 157 4.13 -5.93 3.92
N THR A 158 3.18 -6.82 4.22
CA THR A 158 2.17 -6.58 5.26
C THR A 158 1.96 -7.79 6.14
N PHE A 159 2.20 -7.61 7.44
CA PHE A 159 1.83 -8.55 8.50
C PHE A 159 0.49 -8.13 9.13
N THR A 160 -0.39 -9.09 9.44
CA THR A 160 -1.55 -8.84 10.30
C THR A 160 -1.73 -9.88 11.40
N LEU A 161 -2.32 -9.45 12.51
CA LEU A 161 -2.65 -10.32 13.64
C LEU A 161 -4.08 -10.05 14.12
N GLY A 162 -4.87 -11.11 14.20
CA GLY A 162 -6.28 -11.05 14.55
C GLY A 162 -6.52 -10.66 16.00
N ASN A 163 -5.94 -11.44 16.91
CA ASN A 163 -6.05 -11.23 18.35
C ASN A 163 -4.64 -10.98 18.89
N ALA A 164 -4.32 -9.72 19.17
CA ALA A 164 -3.03 -9.39 19.74
C ALA A 164 -2.97 -9.79 21.22
N ILE A 165 -1.78 -10.15 21.69
CA ILE A 165 -1.52 -10.38 23.11
C ILE A 165 -0.75 -9.19 23.69
N PRO A 166 -0.88 -8.90 25.00
CA PRO A 166 -0.08 -7.86 25.61
C PRO A 166 1.41 -8.18 25.55
N GLY A 167 2.23 -7.14 25.37
CA GLY A 167 3.69 -7.26 25.41
C GLY A 167 4.39 -6.47 24.31
N SER A 168 5.70 -6.67 24.24
CA SER A 168 6.56 -6.03 23.24
C SER A 168 6.62 -6.86 21.97
N TYR A 169 6.36 -6.21 20.84
CA TYR A 169 6.56 -6.73 19.50
C TYR A 169 7.81 -6.08 18.91
N LYS A 170 8.65 -6.86 18.24
CA LYS A 170 9.90 -6.38 17.61
C LYS A 170 9.79 -6.43 16.10
N ILE A 171 10.38 -5.45 15.42
CA ILE A 171 10.37 -5.32 13.97
C ILE A 171 11.81 -5.39 13.48
N HIS A 172 12.06 -6.32 12.56
CA HIS A 172 13.28 -6.36 11.79
C HIS A 172 12.97 -6.25 10.30
N ILE A 173 13.90 -5.68 9.54
CA ILE A 173 13.90 -5.77 8.09
C ILE A 173 15.15 -6.52 7.67
N HIS A 174 15.00 -7.48 6.77
CA HIS A 174 16.12 -8.11 6.09
C HIS A 174 16.29 -7.48 4.71
N TYR A 175 17.45 -6.89 4.42
CA TYR A 175 17.75 -6.37 3.10
C TYR A 175 18.13 -7.51 2.15
N TYR A 176 17.18 -8.37 1.81
CA TYR A 176 17.43 -9.64 1.14
C TYR A 176 18.25 -9.48 -0.15
N SER A 177 17.79 -8.63 -1.08
CA SER A 177 18.50 -8.37 -2.33
C SER A 177 18.36 -6.91 -2.78
N SER A 178 19.50 -6.25 -2.94
CA SER A 178 19.56 -4.88 -3.46
C SER A 178 19.42 -4.77 -4.99
N HIS A 179 19.71 -5.86 -5.71
CA HIS A 179 19.87 -5.88 -7.17
C HIS A 179 20.68 -4.68 -7.73
N GLY A 180 21.73 -4.27 -7.02
CA GLY A 180 22.63 -3.19 -7.45
C GLY A 180 22.27 -1.80 -6.93
N ASN A 181 21.19 -1.64 -6.17
CA ASN A 181 20.93 -0.42 -5.42
C ASN A 181 21.93 -0.29 -4.24
N GLU A 182 22.47 0.91 -4.01
CA GLU A 182 23.46 1.12 -2.93
C GLU A 182 22.80 1.16 -1.55
N GLN A 183 21.61 1.73 -1.46
CA GLN A 183 20.84 1.85 -0.23
C GLN A 183 19.34 1.90 -0.55
N SER A 184 18.51 1.62 0.46
CA SER A 184 17.06 1.78 0.40
C SER A 184 16.55 2.44 1.68
N LYS A 185 15.69 3.46 1.56
CA LYS A 185 14.98 4.02 2.72
C LYS A 185 13.70 3.25 2.91
N ALA A 186 13.56 2.64 4.08
CA ALA A 186 12.35 1.92 4.47
C ALA A 186 11.54 2.69 5.51
N ASN A 187 10.22 2.58 5.40
CA ASN A 187 9.29 3.00 6.43
C ASN A 187 8.47 1.79 6.88
N VAL A 188 8.30 1.64 8.19
CA VAL A 188 7.38 0.65 8.76
C VAL A 188 6.25 1.36 9.49
N TYR A 189 5.03 1.09 9.06
CA TYR A 189 3.81 1.59 9.69
C TYR A 189 3.22 0.51 10.57
N VAL A 190 3.12 0.78 11.87
CA VAL A 190 2.40 -0.06 12.83
C VAL A 190 1.03 0.55 13.06
N ILE A 191 -0.03 -0.17 12.72
CA ILE A 191 -1.42 0.25 12.86
C ILE A 191 -2.12 -0.74 13.78
N MET A 192 -2.52 -0.27 14.96
CA MET A 192 -3.26 -1.06 15.95
C MET A 192 -4.73 -0.68 15.89
N PHE A 193 -5.61 -1.68 15.93
CA PHE A 193 -7.08 -1.53 15.97
C PHE A 193 -7.65 -0.65 14.85
N GLU A 194 -7.15 -0.81 13.63
CA GLU A 194 -7.53 -0.01 12.46
C GLU A 194 -9.06 0.00 12.22
N GLY A 195 -9.60 1.17 11.91
CA GLY A 195 -11.03 1.38 11.66
C GLY A 195 -11.88 1.42 12.93
N SER A 196 -11.27 1.59 14.11
CA SER A 196 -11.98 1.71 15.39
C SER A 196 -11.65 3.01 16.13
N SER A 197 -12.41 3.33 17.16
CA SER A 197 -12.11 4.45 18.06
C SER A 197 -10.83 4.26 18.89
N LYS A 198 -10.27 3.05 18.91
CA LYS A 198 -9.02 2.70 19.60
C LYS A 198 -7.82 2.71 18.65
N GLU A 199 -8.00 3.15 17.39
CA GLU A 199 -6.93 3.13 16.40
C GLU A 199 -5.69 3.90 16.88
N ARG A 200 -4.52 3.27 16.75
CA ARG A 200 -3.22 3.88 17.03
C ARG A 200 -2.28 3.63 15.87
N ARG A 201 -1.48 4.63 15.52
CA ARG A 201 -0.46 4.50 14.47
C ARG A 201 0.91 4.90 14.98
N GLN A 202 1.92 4.13 14.61
CA GLN A 202 3.33 4.45 14.81
C GLN A 202 4.08 4.26 13.49
N LYS A 203 5.14 5.04 13.31
CA LYS A 203 6.00 4.96 12.14
C LYS A 203 7.44 4.83 12.59
N PHE A 204 8.15 3.87 12.00
CA PHE A 204 9.59 3.75 12.10
C PHE A 204 10.21 4.00 10.72
N GLU A 205 11.40 4.59 10.70
CA GLU A 205 12.15 4.84 9.47
C GLU A 205 13.59 4.33 9.65
N THR A 206 14.14 3.73 8.60
CA THR A 206 15.55 3.32 8.57
C THR A 206 16.13 3.42 7.16
N ILE A 207 17.46 3.42 7.06
CA ILE A 207 18.19 3.33 5.80
C ILE A 207 18.98 2.03 5.83
N LEU A 208 18.71 1.17 4.84
CA LEU A 208 19.42 -0.10 4.66
C LEU A 208 20.51 0.11 3.61
N THR A 209 21.73 -0.28 3.92
CA THR A 209 22.93 0.03 3.10
C THR A 209 23.75 -1.19 2.72
N LYS A 210 23.42 -2.36 3.28
CA LYS A 210 24.16 -3.61 3.05
C LYS A 210 23.18 -4.75 2.77
N SER A 211 23.13 -5.15 1.50
CA SER A 211 22.39 -6.33 1.06
C SER A 211 22.83 -7.56 1.86
N GLY A 212 21.87 -8.37 2.29
CA GLY A 212 22.04 -9.55 3.15
C GLY A 212 22.02 -9.27 4.66
N ASP A 213 22.09 -7.99 5.09
CA ASP A 213 22.04 -7.67 6.51
C ASP A 213 20.60 -7.57 7.03
N ARG A 214 20.45 -7.84 8.33
CA ARG A 214 19.21 -7.65 9.08
C ARG A 214 19.34 -6.41 9.96
N TYR A 215 18.34 -5.56 9.89
CA TYR A 215 18.25 -4.30 10.60
C TYR A 215 17.15 -4.40 11.64
N GLU A 216 17.48 -4.21 12.91
CA GLU A 216 16.47 -3.95 13.94
C GLU A 216 15.94 -2.53 13.73
N VAL A 217 14.63 -2.43 13.46
CA VAL A 217 14.00 -1.15 13.10
C VAL A 217 13.36 -0.50 14.31
N GLY A 218 12.84 -1.32 15.23
CA GLY A 218 12.26 -0.86 16.46
C GLY A 218 11.33 -1.88 17.08
N SER A 219 10.69 -1.47 18.16
CA SER A 219 9.71 -2.26 18.88
C SER A 219 8.52 -1.39 19.26
N PHE A 220 7.36 -2.00 19.43
CA PHE A 220 6.17 -1.36 19.98
C PHE A 220 5.54 -2.25 21.03
N GLU A 221 4.72 -1.64 21.90
CA GLU A 221 4.06 -2.34 22.99
C GLU A 221 2.54 -2.34 22.77
N ILE A 222 1.90 -3.48 22.97
CA ILE A 222 0.45 -3.56 23.14
C ILE A 222 0.15 -3.72 24.62
N LYS A 223 -0.56 -2.74 25.19
CA LYS A 223 -0.88 -2.76 26.62
C LYS A 223 -2.15 -3.55 26.90
N PRO A 224 -2.23 -4.25 28.06
CA PRO A 224 -3.41 -5.03 28.43
C PRO A 224 -4.73 -4.23 28.40
N ASP A 225 -4.70 -2.96 28.81
CA ASP A 225 -5.87 -2.09 28.89
C ASP A 225 -6.44 -1.72 27.52
N TRP A 226 -5.65 -1.83 26.43
CA TRP A 226 -6.11 -1.51 25.08
C TRP A 226 -6.95 -2.62 24.46
N LEU A 227 -6.74 -3.87 24.90
CA LEU A 227 -7.42 -5.07 24.38
C LEU A 227 -8.80 -5.30 24.98
N ASN A 228 -9.11 -4.63 26.10
CA ASN A 228 -10.42 -4.74 26.74
C ASN A 228 -11.50 -4.25 25.78
N LYS A 229 -12.51 -5.09 25.50
CA LYS A 229 -13.55 -4.83 24.50
C LYS A 229 -14.46 -3.68 24.92
#